data_AF-A0A1V6HD14-F1
#
_entry.id   AF-A0A1V6HD14-F1
#
_cell.length_a   1.000
_cell.length_b   1.000
_cell.length_c   1.000
_cell.angle_alpha   90.00
_cell.angle_beta   90.00
_cell.angle_gamma   90.00
#
_symmetry.space_group_name_H-M   'P 1'
#
loop_
_entity.id
_entity.type
_entity.pdbx_description
1 polymer ?
#
loop_
_entity_poly.entity_id
_entity_poly.type
_entity_poly.pdbx_seq_one_letter_code
_entity_poly.pdbx_strand_id
1 'polypeptide(L)'
;MESLYGYIGLSSRIADADSGLYVDALPDISIQIVTKITEQDEDINELWDVIEKRSILKFRTLFLNALNKCYAVKSIETAECLIEENKEVLATALWYLMGAEVMFERMSTSRLNRYTTIEKGKARELREAYMEVFNDELTAGVNSIDIHESDCFDSCPQQTNIISTHYVRL
;
A
#
# COMPACT_ATOMS: atom_id res chain seq x y z
N MET A 1 -9.25 -0.36 -7.18
CA MET A 1 -8.75 -0.49 -5.80
C MET A 1 -9.41 -1.62 -5.02
N GLU A 2 -10.59 -2.12 -5.43
CA GLU A 2 -11.29 -3.18 -4.71
C GLU A 2 -10.52 -4.51 -4.68
N SER A 3 -9.69 -4.80 -5.69
CA SER A 3 -8.96 -6.08 -5.75
C SER A 3 -7.81 -6.19 -4.75
N LEU A 4 -7.48 -5.10 -4.04
CA LEU A 4 -6.48 -5.11 -2.99
C LEU A 4 -7.06 -5.53 -1.63
N TYR A 5 -8.38 -5.50 -1.45
CA TYR A 5 -9.01 -6.04 -0.24
C TYR A 5 -8.91 -7.55 -0.24
N GLY A 6 -8.42 -8.14 0.85
CA GLY A 6 -8.11 -9.56 0.95
C GLY A 6 -6.84 -9.98 0.18
N TYR A 7 -6.17 -9.05 -0.51
CA TYR A 7 -5.00 -9.39 -1.30
C TYR A 7 -3.82 -9.78 -0.39
N ILE A 8 -3.60 -9.02 0.69
CA ILE A 8 -2.70 -9.38 1.78
C ILE A 8 -3.57 -9.84 2.97
N GLY A 9 -3.20 -10.94 3.60
CA GLY A 9 -3.99 -11.55 4.67
C GLY A 9 -3.51 -11.26 6.09
N LEU A 10 -4.32 -11.74 7.03
CA LEU A 10 -3.98 -11.97 8.42
C LEU A 10 -4.30 -13.44 8.71
N SER A 11 -3.35 -14.24 9.17
CA SER A 11 -3.49 -15.71 9.21
C SER A 11 -4.64 -16.23 10.10
N SER A 12 -5.17 -15.41 11.00
CA SER A 12 -6.34 -15.73 11.81
C SER A 12 -7.66 -15.66 11.05
N ARG A 13 -7.68 -15.10 9.84
CA ARG A 13 -8.89 -15.05 9.01
C ARG A 13 -9.13 -16.40 8.34
N ILE A 14 -10.42 -16.70 8.14
CA ILE A 14 -10.87 -17.94 7.51
C ILE A 14 -10.56 -17.95 6.00
N ALA A 15 -10.44 -16.78 5.38
CA ALA A 15 -10.16 -16.63 3.96
C ALA A 15 -8.65 -16.57 3.71
N ASP A 16 -8.18 -17.34 2.73
CA ASP A 16 -6.82 -17.26 2.22
C ASP A 16 -6.59 -15.93 1.51
N ALA A 17 -5.36 -15.41 1.62
CA ALA A 17 -4.96 -14.18 0.94
C ALA A 17 -4.61 -14.49 -0.52
N ASP A 18 -5.12 -13.69 -1.45
CA ASP A 18 -4.89 -13.90 -2.89
C ASP A 18 -3.39 -13.83 -3.26
N SER A 19 -2.60 -13.03 -2.55
CA SER A 19 -1.14 -12.95 -2.76
C SER A 19 -0.34 -14.07 -2.09
N GLY A 20 -0.95 -14.83 -1.18
CA GLY A 20 -0.25 -15.75 -0.27
C GLY A 20 0.61 -15.05 0.81
N LEU A 21 0.62 -13.72 0.89
CA LEU A 21 1.32 -12.96 1.92
C LEU A 21 0.40 -12.65 3.10
N TYR A 22 0.94 -12.77 4.31
CA TYR A 22 0.21 -12.55 5.56
C TYR A 22 0.98 -11.59 6.46
N VAL A 23 0.35 -10.53 6.97
CA VAL A 23 1.03 -9.50 7.77
C VAL A 23 1.64 -10.06 9.06
N ASP A 24 1.03 -11.08 9.64
CA ASP A 24 1.57 -11.77 10.81
C ASP A 24 2.62 -12.84 10.51
N ALA A 25 3.08 -12.91 9.25
CA ALA A 25 4.33 -13.55 8.88
C ALA A 25 5.51 -12.55 8.80
N LEU A 26 5.27 -11.25 8.97
CA LEU A 26 6.36 -10.27 9.07
C LEU A 26 7.15 -10.48 10.38
N PRO A 27 8.48 -10.27 10.37
CA PRO A 27 9.30 -10.34 11.59
C PRO A 27 8.72 -9.43 12.67
N ASP A 28 8.60 -9.88 13.92
CA ASP A 28 8.04 -9.12 15.05
C ASP A 28 6.55 -8.73 14.96
N ILE A 29 5.81 -9.16 13.93
CA ILE A 29 4.34 -9.15 13.94
C ILE A 29 3.87 -10.59 14.07
N SER A 30 3.22 -10.90 15.19
CA SER A 30 2.52 -12.17 15.36
C SER A 30 1.04 -11.91 15.57
N ILE A 31 0.21 -12.92 15.31
CA ILE A 31 -1.22 -12.82 15.56
C ILE A 31 -1.56 -12.43 17.01
N GLN A 32 -0.71 -12.83 17.97
CA GLN A 32 -0.87 -12.47 19.37
C GLN A 32 -0.66 -10.97 19.60
N ILE A 33 0.23 -10.34 18.84
CA ILE A 33 0.44 -8.90 18.90
C ILE A 33 -0.80 -8.20 18.34
N VAL A 34 -1.30 -8.64 17.18
CA VAL A 34 -2.51 -8.06 16.57
C VAL A 34 -3.72 -8.21 17.50
N THR A 35 -3.91 -9.38 18.10
CA THR A 35 -5.01 -9.64 19.07
C THR A 35 -4.89 -8.82 20.35
N LYS A 36 -3.67 -8.41 20.75
CA LYS A 36 -3.46 -7.54 21.92
C LYS A 36 -3.72 -6.07 21.63
N ILE A 37 -3.80 -5.68 20.35
CA ILE A 37 -4.14 -4.32 19.94
C ILE A 37 -5.65 -4.09 20.15
N THR A 38 -6.49 -5.09 19.90
CA THR A 38 -7.93 -4.95 20.06
C THR A 38 -8.34 -4.66 21.52
N GLU A 39 -9.30 -3.77 21.71
CA GLU A 39 -9.93 -3.59 23.00
C GLU A 39 -10.79 -4.81 23.38
N GLN A 40 -11.23 -4.91 24.64
CA GLN A 40 -11.77 -6.15 25.22
C GLN A 40 -13.05 -6.66 24.52
N ASP A 41 -13.68 -5.79 23.70
CA ASP A 41 -14.92 -6.02 22.96
C ASP A 41 -14.79 -5.74 21.45
N GLU A 42 -13.59 -5.41 20.95
CA GLU A 42 -13.36 -5.05 19.54
C GLU A 42 -13.03 -6.30 18.72
N ASP A 43 -13.76 -6.53 17.63
CA ASP A 43 -13.52 -7.68 16.74
C ASP A 43 -12.19 -7.46 15.98
N ILE A 44 -11.31 -8.47 16.02
CA ILE A 44 -10.07 -8.47 15.24
C ILE A 44 -10.33 -8.28 13.75
N ASN A 45 -11.50 -8.72 13.26
CA ASN A 45 -11.90 -8.49 11.88
C ASN A 45 -12.17 -7.01 11.60
N GLU A 46 -12.86 -6.31 12.50
CA GLU A 46 -13.12 -4.87 12.36
C GLU A 46 -11.82 -4.06 12.42
N LEU A 47 -10.93 -4.39 13.35
CA LEU A 47 -9.61 -3.75 13.42
C LEU A 47 -8.82 -3.98 12.12
N TRP A 48 -8.84 -5.21 11.59
CA TRP A 48 -8.17 -5.51 10.34
C TRP A 48 -8.76 -4.74 9.16
N ASP A 49 -10.09 -4.66 9.04
CA ASP A 49 -10.73 -3.90 7.96
C ASP A 49 -10.33 -2.42 7.98
N VAL A 50 -10.16 -1.84 9.18
CA VAL A 50 -9.65 -0.47 9.35
C VAL A 50 -8.20 -0.35 8.88
N ILE A 51 -7.33 -1.27 9.29
CA ILE A 51 -5.91 -1.30 8.90
C ILE A 51 -5.78 -1.47 7.39
N GLU A 52 -6.48 -2.43 6.81
CA GLU A 52 -6.45 -2.75 5.39
C GLU A 52 -6.92 -1.55 4.56
N LYS A 53 -8.10 -0.99 4.87
CA LYS A 53 -8.64 0.19 4.20
C LYS A 53 -7.67 1.37 4.25
N ARG A 54 -7.08 1.65 5.43
CA ARG A 54 -6.13 2.76 5.58
C ARG A 54 -4.84 2.50 4.81
N SER A 55 -4.35 1.27 4.80
CA SER A 55 -3.15 0.87 4.06
C SER A 55 -3.36 1.05 2.56
N ILE A 56 -4.49 0.60 2.01
CA ILE A 56 -4.85 0.75 0.60
C ILE A 56 -4.91 2.23 0.19
N LEU A 57 -5.54 3.08 1.01
CA LEU A 57 -5.61 4.52 0.74
C LEU A 57 -4.24 5.22 0.78
N LYS A 58 -3.37 4.81 1.72
CA LYS A 58 -1.98 5.29 1.81
C LYS A 58 -1.17 4.80 0.61
N PHE A 59 -1.31 3.53 0.26
CA PHE A 59 -0.61 2.90 -0.86
C PHE A 59 -0.85 3.68 -2.16
N ARG A 60 -2.12 3.97 -2.49
CA ARG A 60 -2.48 4.79 -3.65
C ARG A 60 -1.73 6.13 -3.68
N THR A 61 -1.73 6.83 -2.55
CA THR A 61 -1.11 8.15 -2.46
C THR A 61 0.41 8.07 -2.64
N LEU A 62 1.05 7.07 -2.03
CA LEU A 62 2.49 6.87 -2.07
C LEU A 62 2.95 6.36 -3.43
N PHE A 63 2.20 5.45 -4.04
CA PHE A 63 2.42 4.96 -5.40
C PHE A 63 2.29 6.09 -6.43
N LEU A 64 1.24 6.91 -6.35
CA LEU A 64 1.07 8.08 -7.21
C LEU A 64 2.25 9.06 -7.06
N ASN A 65 2.73 9.27 -5.84
CA ASN A 65 3.91 10.11 -5.60
C ASN A 65 5.19 9.50 -6.19
N ALA A 66 5.36 8.17 -6.10
CA ALA A 66 6.50 7.47 -6.67
C ALA A 66 6.48 7.52 -8.20
N LEU A 67 5.35 7.22 -8.84
CA LEU A 67 5.16 7.35 -10.30
C LEU A 67 5.44 8.76 -10.80
N ASN A 68 4.97 9.78 -10.08
CA ASN A 68 5.14 11.17 -10.48
C ASN A 68 6.59 11.66 -10.51
N LYS A 69 7.52 10.95 -9.86
CA LYS A 69 8.95 11.26 -9.96
C LYS A 69 9.48 11.07 -11.39
N CYS A 70 8.90 10.15 -12.15
CA CYS A 70 9.38 9.79 -13.48
C CYS A 70 8.39 10.13 -14.61
N TYR A 71 7.08 9.99 -14.35
CA TYR A 71 6.07 9.92 -15.43
C TYR A 71 4.99 11.01 -15.38
N ALA A 72 5.04 11.92 -14.40
CA ALA A 72 4.11 13.05 -14.27
C ALA A 72 2.60 12.68 -14.38
N VAL A 73 2.21 11.50 -13.87
CA VAL A 73 0.83 11.00 -13.84
C VAL A 73 -0.04 11.84 -12.89
N LYS A 74 -0.98 12.61 -13.44
CA LYS A 74 -1.88 13.49 -12.66
C LYS A 74 -3.23 12.86 -12.32
N SER A 75 -3.58 11.76 -12.96
CA SER A 75 -4.88 11.11 -12.76
C SER A 75 -4.80 10.05 -11.67
N ILE A 76 -5.71 10.14 -10.69
CA ILE A 76 -5.89 9.08 -9.69
C ILE A 76 -6.35 7.79 -10.39
N GLU A 77 -7.24 7.88 -11.38
CA GLU A 77 -7.77 6.72 -12.10
C GLU A 77 -6.67 5.93 -12.82
N THR A 78 -5.75 6.62 -13.50
CA THR A 78 -4.59 5.97 -14.15
C THR A 78 -3.70 5.29 -13.12
N ALA A 79 -3.45 5.94 -11.97
CA ALA A 79 -2.64 5.33 -10.91
C ALA A 79 -3.33 4.11 -10.28
N GLU A 80 -4.64 4.17 -10.04
CA GLU A 80 -5.39 3.02 -9.54
C GLU A 80 -5.40 1.88 -10.56
N CYS A 81 -5.58 2.16 -11.85
CA CYS A 81 -5.48 1.17 -12.91
C CYS A 81 -4.11 0.49 -12.95
N LEU A 82 -3.02 1.26 -12.87
CA LEU A 82 -1.66 0.72 -12.86
C LEU A 82 -1.38 -0.15 -11.63
N ILE A 83 -1.94 0.21 -10.47
CA ILE A 83 -1.83 -0.63 -9.26
C ILE A 83 -2.52 -1.97 -9.49
N GLU A 84 -3.71 -1.97 -10.10
CA GLU A 84 -4.49 -3.18 -10.37
C GLU A 84 -3.78 -4.11 -11.36
N GLU A 85 -3.26 -3.55 -12.46
CA GLU A 85 -2.51 -4.29 -13.49
C GLU A 85 -1.21 -4.89 -12.94
N ASN A 86 -0.56 -4.23 -11.98
CA ASN A 86 0.76 -4.60 -11.47
C ASN A 86 0.77 -5.07 -10.01
N LYS A 87 -0.39 -5.50 -9.48
CA LYS A 87 -0.55 -5.81 -8.05
C LYS A 87 0.42 -6.89 -7.53
N GLU A 88 0.80 -7.85 -8.36
CA GLU A 88 1.75 -8.90 -7.99
C GLU A 88 3.15 -8.35 -7.72
N VAL A 89 3.63 -7.47 -8.60
CA VAL A 89 4.92 -6.77 -8.44
C VAL A 89 4.90 -5.86 -7.22
N LEU A 90 3.74 -5.30 -6.91
CA LEU A 90 3.53 -4.36 -5.81
C LEU A 90 3.17 -5.03 -4.47
N ALA A 91 2.99 -6.35 -4.44
CA ALA A 91 2.48 -7.09 -3.30
C ALA A 91 3.36 -6.93 -2.06
N THR A 92 4.68 -7.06 -2.23
CA THR A 92 5.65 -6.93 -1.13
C THR A 92 5.64 -5.53 -0.53
N ALA A 93 5.56 -4.49 -1.35
CA ALA A 93 5.44 -3.12 -0.87
C ALA A 93 4.15 -2.95 -0.03
N LEU A 94 3.00 -3.38 -0.56
CA LEU A 94 1.74 -3.32 0.17
C LEU A 94 1.79 -4.09 1.49
N TRP A 95 2.43 -5.26 1.51
CA TRP A 95 2.62 -6.09 2.70
C TRP A 95 3.38 -5.36 3.82
N TYR A 96 4.52 -4.75 3.50
CA TYR A 96 5.30 -3.97 4.47
C TYR A 96 4.56 -2.70 4.93
N LEU A 97 3.82 -2.03 4.03
CA LEU A 97 2.98 -0.89 4.42
C LEU A 97 1.92 -1.32 5.44
N MET A 98 1.25 -2.44 5.22
CA MET A 98 0.26 -2.94 6.19
C MET A 98 0.91 -3.28 7.54
N GLY A 99 2.12 -3.87 7.54
CA GLY A 99 2.90 -4.08 8.76
C GLY A 99 3.20 -2.78 9.52
N ALA A 100 3.58 -1.72 8.81
CA ALA A 100 3.76 -0.38 9.38
C ALA A 100 2.46 0.18 9.98
N GLU A 101 1.31 -0.11 9.37
CA GLU A 101 0.01 0.32 9.85
C GLU A 101 -0.46 -0.46 11.09
N VAL A 102 -0.12 -1.76 11.21
CA VAL A 102 -0.31 -2.52 12.46
C VAL A 102 0.49 -1.89 13.61
N MET A 103 1.75 -1.52 13.36
CA MET A 103 2.55 -0.83 14.38
C MET A 103 2.00 0.56 14.73
N PHE A 104 1.41 1.26 13.76
CA PHE A 104 0.72 2.52 14.02
C PHE A 104 -0.50 2.33 14.95
N GLU A 105 -1.32 1.31 14.71
CA GLU A 105 -2.42 0.98 15.63
C GLU A 105 -1.91 0.61 17.02
N ARG A 106 -0.84 -0.18 17.08
CA ARG A 106 -0.21 -0.58 18.35
C ARG A 106 0.17 0.63 19.22
N MET A 107 0.63 1.72 18.60
CA MET A 107 0.99 2.96 19.32
C MET A 107 -0.23 3.82 19.71
N SER A 108 -1.33 3.69 18.98
CA SER A 108 -2.51 4.54 19.09
C SER A 108 -3.52 4.02 20.12
N THR A 109 -3.53 2.71 20.38
CA THR A 109 -4.49 2.07 21.30
C THR A 109 -4.19 2.33 22.78
N SER A 110 -5.27 2.47 23.57
CA SER A 110 -5.22 2.91 24.96
C SER A 110 -4.69 1.85 25.95
N ARG A 111 -4.86 0.55 25.63
CA ARG A 111 -4.51 -0.57 26.52
C ARG A 111 -3.02 -0.90 26.55
N LEU A 112 -2.34 -0.86 25.40
CA LEU A 112 -0.86 -1.00 25.36
C LEU A 112 -0.17 0.26 25.90
N ASN A 113 -0.81 1.41 25.78
CA ASN A 113 -0.34 2.67 26.37
C ASN A 113 -0.23 2.67 27.90
N ARG A 114 -0.80 1.67 28.59
CA ARG A 114 -0.93 1.67 30.05
C ARG A 114 0.34 1.21 30.79
N TYR A 115 1.28 0.48 30.17
CA TYR A 115 2.37 -0.14 30.94
C TYR A 115 3.82 -0.11 30.44
N THR A 116 4.23 0.24 29.21
CA THR A 116 5.67 0.49 28.96
C THR A 116 5.96 1.50 27.84
N THR A 117 6.67 2.59 28.18
CA THR A 117 7.31 3.50 27.19
C THR A 117 8.21 2.73 26.21
N ILE A 118 8.75 1.59 26.65
CA ILE A 118 9.62 0.70 25.89
C ILE A 118 8.87 0.07 24.71
N GLU A 119 7.63 -0.41 24.89
CA GLU A 119 6.87 -1.02 23.80
C GLU A 119 6.45 0.00 22.73
N LYS A 120 6.17 1.25 23.12
CA LYS A 120 5.94 2.35 22.17
C LYS A 120 7.19 2.64 21.34
N GLY A 121 8.35 2.68 21.99
CA GLY A 121 9.64 2.84 21.32
C GLY A 121 9.87 1.75 20.28
N LYS A 122 9.72 0.48 20.68
CA LYS A 122 9.86 -0.66 19.77
C LYS A 122 8.85 -0.63 18.62
N ALA A 123 7.58 -0.31 18.89
CA ALA A 123 6.55 -0.21 17.85
C ALA A 123 6.88 0.90 16.83
N ARG A 124 7.42 2.03 17.31
CA ARG A 124 7.88 3.12 16.44
C ARG A 124 9.07 2.68 15.59
N GLU A 125 10.08 2.06 16.18
CA GLU A 125 11.27 1.57 15.46
C GLU A 125 10.88 0.55 14.38
N LEU A 126 10.03 -0.43 14.71
CA LEU A 126 9.53 -1.40 13.74
C LEU A 126 8.72 -0.73 12.63
N ARG A 127 7.88 0.24 12.98
CA ARG A 127 7.14 1.03 11.98
C ARG A 127 8.08 1.73 11.02
N GLU A 128 9.13 2.38 11.53
CA GLU A 128 10.13 3.08 10.71
C GLU A 128 10.86 2.08 9.80
N ALA A 129 11.29 0.93 10.33
CA ALA A 129 11.93 -0.13 9.55
C ALA A 129 11.03 -0.70 8.44
N TYR A 130 9.76 -1.00 8.72
CA TYR A 130 8.84 -1.46 7.68
C TYR A 130 8.56 -0.38 6.63
N MET A 131 8.47 0.89 7.03
CA MET A 131 8.31 1.99 6.09
C MET A 131 9.54 2.15 5.19
N GLU A 132 10.75 1.91 5.69
CA GLU A 132 11.98 1.89 4.89
C GLU A 132 11.91 0.81 3.80
N VAL A 133 11.66 -0.44 4.20
CA VAL A 133 11.54 -1.56 3.25
C VAL A 133 10.38 -1.33 2.26
N PHE A 134 9.25 -0.83 2.73
CA PHE A 134 8.13 -0.45 1.87
C PHE A 134 8.56 0.55 0.77
N ASN A 135 9.32 1.58 1.11
CA ASN A 135 9.73 2.59 0.14
C ASN A 135 10.70 2.01 -0.91
N ASP A 136 11.59 1.10 -0.49
CA ASP A 136 12.52 0.42 -1.38
C ASP A 136 11.78 -0.49 -2.36
N GLU A 137 10.89 -1.34 -1.85
CA GLU A 137 10.05 -2.25 -2.64
C GLU A 137 9.11 -1.48 -3.58
N LEU A 138 8.50 -0.39 -3.10
CA LEU A 138 7.65 0.47 -3.93
C LEU A 138 8.45 1.10 -5.07
N THR A 139 9.67 1.57 -4.79
CA THR A 139 10.54 2.17 -5.79
C THR A 139 10.97 1.14 -6.82
N ALA A 140 11.37 -0.06 -6.38
CA ALA A 140 11.71 -1.16 -7.26
C ALA A 140 10.52 -1.56 -8.15
N GLY A 141 9.34 -1.74 -7.56
CA GLY A 141 8.11 -2.07 -8.28
C GLY A 141 7.75 -1.02 -9.33
N VAL A 142 7.71 0.26 -8.96
CA VAL A 142 7.43 1.36 -9.89
C VAL A 142 8.43 1.42 -11.04
N ASN A 143 9.72 1.17 -10.79
CA ASN A 143 10.74 1.17 -11.83
C ASN A 143 10.65 -0.03 -12.79
N SER A 144 9.97 -1.10 -12.39
CA SER A 144 9.76 -2.28 -13.24
C SER A 144 8.49 -2.22 -14.10
N ILE A 145 7.59 -1.27 -13.85
CA ILE A 145 6.37 -1.10 -14.64
C ILE A 145 6.71 -0.46 -15.98
N ASP A 146 6.41 -1.17 -17.08
CA ASP A 146 6.42 -0.58 -18.42
C ASP A 146 5.13 0.19 -18.67
N ILE A 147 5.20 1.51 -18.53
CA ILE A 147 4.04 2.38 -18.71
C ILE A 147 3.58 2.50 -20.17
N HIS A 148 4.42 2.12 -21.14
CA HIS A 148 4.10 2.25 -22.57
C HIS A 148 3.33 1.06 -23.11
N GLU A 149 3.41 -0.08 -22.42
CA GLU A 149 2.65 -1.30 -22.74
C GLU A 149 1.36 -1.41 -21.92
N SER A 150 1.07 -0.46 -21.04
CA SER A 150 -0.10 -0.47 -20.18
C SER A 150 -1.32 0.19 -20.83
N ASP A 151 -2.44 -0.53 -20.83
CA ASP A 151 -3.75 -0.05 -21.28
C ASP A 151 -4.30 1.10 -20.40
N CYS A 152 -3.71 1.33 -19.21
CA CYS A 152 -4.13 2.38 -18.28
C CYS A 152 -3.90 3.81 -18.81
N PHE A 153 -3.12 3.97 -19.89
CA PHE A 153 -2.86 5.25 -20.55
C PHE A 153 -3.74 5.50 -21.79
N ASP A 154 -4.40 4.48 -22.33
CA ASP A 154 -5.24 4.58 -23.53
C ASP A 154 -6.60 5.24 -23.27
N SER A 155 -7.03 5.31 -22.02
CA SER A 155 -8.23 6.05 -21.59
C SER A 155 -7.99 7.56 -21.40
N CYS A 156 -6.75 8.04 -21.56
CA CYS A 156 -6.46 9.46 -21.52
C CYS A 156 -6.96 10.11 -22.81
N PRO A 157 -7.89 11.10 -22.78
CA PRO A 157 -8.13 11.90 -23.96
C PRO A 157 -6.80 12.56 -24.29
N GLN A 158 -6.14 12.09 -25.36
CA GLN A 158 -4.92 12.70 -25.85
C GLN A 158 -5.19 14.20 -25.89
N GLN A 159 -4.35 15.00 -25.23
CA GLN A 159 -4.37 16.44 -25.46
C GLN A 159 -3.95 16.65 -26.91
N THR A 160 -4.92 16.62 -27.82
CA THR A 160 -4.78 17.13 -29.17
C THR A 160 -4.60 18.63 -29.04
N ASN A 161 -3.35 19.08 -28.90
CA ASN A 161 -2.97 20.42 -29.28
C ASN A 161 -2.02 20.33 -30.48
N ILE A 162 -2.61 20.71 -31.60
CA ILE A 162 -2.11 20.77 -32.97
C ILE A 162 -0.99 21.81 -33.09
N ILE A 163 0.08 21.50 -33.81
CA ILE A 163 0.69 22.47 -34.73
C ILE A 163 0.90 21.78 -36.08
N SER A 164 -0.09 21.90 -36.95
CA SER A 164 0.09 21.67 -38.38
C SER A 164 0.98 22.79 -38.92
N THR A 165 2.28 22.54 -39.01
CA THR A 165 3.17 23.41 -39.78
C THR A 165 2.82 23.24 -41.26
N HIS A 166 1.95 24.10 -41.77
CA HIS A 166 1.76 24.26 -43.21
C HIS A 166 3.09 24.76 -43.80
N TYR A 167 3.88 23.82 -44.35
CA TYR A 167 4.93 24.16 -45.29
C TYR A 167 4.25 24.63 -46.58
N VAL A 168 4.10 25.94 -46.74
CA VAL A 168 3.94 26.52 -48.07
C VAL A 168 5.33 26.46 -48.72
N ARG A 169 5.51 25.52 -49.64
CA ARG A 169 6.61 25.51 -50.60
C ARG A 169 6.13 26.20 -51.88
N LEU A 170 6.77 27.35 -52.15
CA LEU A 170 6.93 28.09 -53.41
C LEU A 170 5.65 28.55 -54.15
#